data_AF-A0A0R0DXU6-F1
#
_entry.id   AF-A0A0R0DXU6-F1
#
_cell.length_a   1.000
_cell.length_b   1.000
_cell.length_c   1.000
_cell.angle_alpha   90.00
_cell.angle_beta   90.00
_cell.angle_gamma   90.00
#
_symmetry.space_group_name_H-M   'P 1'
#
loop_
_entity.id
_entity.type
_entity.pdbx_description
1 polymer ?
#
loop_
_entity_poly.entity_id
_entity_poly.type
_entity_poly.pdbx_seq_one_letter_code
_entity_poly.pdbx_strand_id
1 'polypeptide(L)'
;MRDFLYYALLLLLGFAWYRFGQQQLRKEPFDENGAPTQGLVGPVGFLMTTGVAGYCLFAVLRALVRGEVPCVGKGCAGQVYTLATNTSAYWANVFFMVWLVLALGYALYVTLKIWFRK
;
A
#
# COMPACT_ATOMS: atom_id res chain seq x y z
N MET A 1 -10.48 -7.46 -22.30
CA MET A 1 -9.07 -6.99 -22.45
C MET A 1 -8.68 -5.95 -21.41
N ARG A 2 -9.50 -4.92 -21.13
CA ARG A 2 -9.17 -3.89 -20.13
C ARG A 2 -8.88 -4.43 -18.73
N ASP A 3 -9.71 -5.35 -18.24
CA ASP A 3 -9.51 -5.91 -16.89
C ASP A 3 -8.24 -6.75 -16.79
N PHE A 4 -7.95 -7.56 -17.81
CA PHE A 4 -6.69 -8.31 -17.91
C PHE A 4 -5.47 -7.38 -17.88
N LEU A 5 -5.48 -6.30 -18.66
CA LEU A 5 -4.42 -5.29 -18.65
C LEU A 5 -4.30 -4.62 -17.28
N TYR A 6 -5.43 -4.28 -16.64
CA TYR A 6 -5.45 -3.67 -15.32
C TYR A 6 -4.79 -4.55 -14.25
N TYR A 7 -5.19 -5.83 -14.17
CA TYR A 7 -4.60 -6.77 -13.21
C TYR A 7 -3.13 -7.07 -13.51
N ALA A 8 -2.76 -7.21 -14.79
CA ALA A 8 -1.37 -7.41 -15.19
C ALA A 8 -0.48 -6.22 -14.81
N LEU A 9 -0.95 -4.99 -15.05
CA LEU A 9 -0.25 -3.77 -14.65
C LEU A 9 -0.11 -3.68 -13.12
N LEU A 10 -1.14 -4.07 -12.36
CA LEU A 10 -1.07 -4.11 -10.90
C LEU A 10 0.01 -5.06 -10.40
N LEU A 11 0.12 -6.25 -11.01
CA LEU A 11 1.15 -7.23 -10.66
C LEU A 11 2.55 -6.74 -11.02
N LEU A 12 2.72 -6.14 -12.21
CA LEU A 12 3.99 -5.54 -12.61
C LEU A 12 4.41 -4.40 -11.69
N LEU A 13 3.46 -3.56 -11.27
CA LEU A 13 3.69 -2.50 -10.28
C LEU A 13 4.15 -3.10 -8.95
N GLY A 14 3.48 -4.15 -8.47
CA GLY A 14 3.88 -4.87 -7.26
C GLY A 14 5.29 -5.45 -7.37
N PHE A 15 5.62 -6.07 -8.51
CA PHE A 15 6.96 -6.60 -8.77
C PHE A 15 8.03 -5.50 -8.79
N ALA A 16 7.75 -4.37 -9.45
CA ALA A 16 8.64 -3.22 -9.47
C ALA A 16 8.86 -2.65 -8.06
N TRP A 17 7.78 -2.50 -7.28
CA TRP A 17 7.83 -2.03 -5.90
C TRP A 17 8.63 -2.96 -4.99
N TYR A 18 8.41 -4.27 -5.12
CA TYR A 18 9.19 -5.29 -4.42
C TYR A 18 10.68 -5.19 -4.79
N ARG A 19 11.01 -5.17 -6.08
CA ARG A 19 12.41 -5.08 -6.54
C ARG A 19 13.08 -3.81 -6.02
N PHE A 20 12.37 -2.69 -6.05
CA PHE A 20 12.87 -1.42 -5.52
C PHE A 20 13.14 -1.49 -4.01
N GLY A 21 12.22 -2.04 -3.20
CA GLY A 21 12.46 -2.24 -1.77
C GLY A 21 13.64 -3.17 -1.48
N GLN A 22 13.79 -4.26 -2.24
CA GLN A 22 14.95 -5.14 -2.14
C GLN A 22 16.26 -4.44 -2.48
N GLN A 23 16.28 -3.54 -3.48
CA GLN A 23 17.46 -2.74 -3.80
C GLN A 23 17.83 -1.80 -2.65
N GLN A 24 16.86 -1.15 -2.01
CA GLN A 24 17.12 -0.34 -0.82
C GLN A 24 17.70 -1.19 0.32
N LEU A 25 17.16 -2.39 0.50
CA LEU A 25 17.67 -3.31 1.52
C LEU A 25 19.10 -3.81 1.24
N ARG A 26 19.59 -3.76 0.01
CA ARG A 26 20.96 -4.18 -0.33
C ARG A 26 22.01 -3.10 -0.15
N LYS A 27 21.61 -1.84 0.06
CA LYS A 27 22.54 -0.74 0.31
C LYS A 27 23.31 -0.98 1.61
N GLU A 28 24.55 -0.52 1.65
CA GLU A 28 25.36 -0.56 2.86
C GLU A 28 24.76 0.32 3.97
N PRO A 29 25.05 0.05 5.25
CA PRO A 29 24.49 0.81 6.37
C PRO A 29 24.89 2.29 6.36
N PHE A 30 26.07 2.61 5.82
CA PHE A 30 26.61 3.96 5.73
C PHE A 30 26.92 4.31 4.28
N ASP A 31 26.61 5.54 3.90
CA ASP A 31 26.99 6.13 2.61
C ASP A 31 28.48 6.51 2.59
N GLU A 32 29.02 6.85 1.41
CA GLU A 32 30.42 7.30 1.23
C GLU A 32 30.77 8.52 2.10
N ASN A 33 29.76 9.31 2.47
CA ASN A 33 29.88 10.48 3.35
C ASN A 33 29.73 10.14 4.86
N GLY A 34 29.61 8.86 5.23
CA GLY A 34 29.40 8.41 6.61
C GLY A 34 27.97 8.62 7.13
N ALA A 35 27.03 9.06 6.30
CA ALA A 35 25.64 9.22 6.68
C ALA A 35 24.91 7.87 6.72
N PRO A 36 24.03 7.62 7.71
CA PRO A 36 23.26 6.38 7.77
C PRO A 36 22.26 6.30 6.62
N THR A 37 22.13 5.12 6.02
CA THR A 37 21.14 4.86 4.96
C THR A 37 19.73 5.12 5.48
N GLN A 38 19.05 6.09 4.86
CA GLN A 38 17.69 6.45 5.25
C GLN A 38 16.69 5.37 4.81
N GLY A 39 15.69 5.13 5.67
CA GLY A 39 14.56 4.27 5.32
C GLY A 39 13.70 4.88 4.21
N LEU A 40 12.82 4.06 3.62
CA LEU A 40 12.02 4.48 2.47
C LEU A 40 11.06 5.64 2.83
N VAL A 41 10.59 5.67 4.07
CA VAL A 41 9.85 6.80 4.64
C VAL A 41 10.59 7.32 5.86
N GLY A 42 10.69 8.65 6.00
CA GLY A 42 11.21 9.28 7.22
C GLY A 42 10.25 9.11 8.41
N PRO A 43 10.61 9.54 9.63
CA PRO A 43 9.79 9.34 10.84
C PRO A 43 8.34 9.83 10.75
N VAL A 44 8.14 11.04 10.23
CA VAL A 44 6.78 11.60 10.02
C VAL A 44 6.04 10.81 8.94
N GLY A 45 6.73 10.48 7.84
CA GLY A 45 6.19 9.66 6.76
C GLY A 45 5.79 8.27 7.24
N PHE A 46 6.54 7.67 8.17
CA PHE A 46 6.25 6.39 8.79
C PHE A 46 4.95 6.42 9.58
N LEU A 47 4.75 7.44 10.43
CA LEU A 47 3.50 7.61 11.19
C LEU A 47 2.30 7.81 10.27
N MET A 48 2.43 8.67 9.27
CA MET A 48 1.37 8.90 8.28
C MET A 48 1.04 7.62 7.49
N THR A 49 2.06 6.90 7.05
CA THR A 49 1.92 5.64 6.31
C THR A 49 1.22 4.58 7.18
N THR A 50 1.58 4.50 8.46
CA THR A 50 0.95 3.59 9.43
C THR A 50 -0.52 3.93 9.64
N GLY A 51 -0.86 5.21 9.82
CA GLY A 51 -2.25 5.65 9.97
C GLY A 51 -3.10 5.37 8.73
N VAL A 52 -2.58 5.67 7.53
CA VAL A 52 -3.28 5.42 6.27
C VAL A 52 -3.45 3.91 6.02
N ALA A 53 -2.38 3.11 6.21
CA ALA A 53 -2.46 1.67 6.04
C ALA A 53 -3.43 1.03 7.05
N GLY A 54 -3.42 1.49 8.30
CA GLY A 54 -4.35 1.04 9.34
C GLY A 54 -5.81 1.37 9.01
N TYR A 55 -6.08 2.59 8.54
CA TYR A 55 -7.41 2.97 8.07
C TYR A 55 -7.87 2.11 6.89
N CYS A 56 -7.03 1.92 5.87
CA CYS A 56 -7.37 1.09 4.71
C CYS A 56 -7.63 -0.37 5.12
N LEU A 57 -6.81 -0.93 6.01
CA LEU A 57 -7.01 -2.29 6.52
C LEU A 57 -8.33 -2.41 7.28
N PHE A 58 -8.63 -1.45 8.15
CA PHE A 58 -9.91 -1.39 8.86
C PHE A 58 -11.10 -1.30 7.90
N ALA A 59 -11.01 -0.45 6.87
CA ALA A 59 -12.05 -0.30 5.85
C ALA A 59 -12.27 -1.61 5.06
N VAL A 60 -11.21 -2.33 4.72
CA VAL A 60 -11.29 -3.65 4.07
C VAL A 60 -11.95 -4.67 4.98
N LEU A 61 -11.52 -4.78 6.24
CA LEU A 61 -12.12 -5.71 7.21
C LEU A 61 -13.61 -5.41 7.41
N ARG A 62 -13.96 -4.13 7.56
CA ARG A 62 -15.35 -3.69 7.64
C ARG A 62 -16.15 -4.04 6.39
N ALA A 63 -15.56 -3.85 5.20
CA ALA A 63 -16.20 -4.21 3.95
C ALA A 63 -16.50 -5.72 3.89
N LEU A 64 -15.53 -6.56 4.24
CA LEU A 64 -15.74 -8.02 4.28
C LEU A 64 -16.85 -8.45 5.26
N VAL A 65 -16.99 -7.76 6.40
CA VAL A 65 -18.02 -8.09 7.41
C VAL A 65 -19.39 -7.52 7.06
N ARG A 66 -19.47 -6.28 6.55
CA ARG A 66 -20.74 -5.55 6.34
C ARG A 66 -21.21 -5.50 4.89
N GLY A 67 -20.36 -5.87 3.93
CA GLY A 67 -20.66 -5.74 2.50
C GLY A 67 -20.72 -4.28 2.01
N GLU A 68 -20.12 -3.35 2.76
CA GLU A 68 -20.12 -1.91 2.47
C GLU A 68 -18.68 -1.36 2.50
N VAL A 69 -18.28 -0.64 1.46
CA VAL A 69 -16.94 -0.06 1.36
C VAL A 69 -17.01 1.44 1.01
N PRO A 70 -16.32 2.33 1.76
CA PRO A 70 -16.24 3.73 1.37
C PRO A 70 -15.40 3.87 0.09
N CYS A 71 -15.83 4.71 -0.85
CA CYS A 71 -15.06 5.01 -2.06
C CYS A 71 -13.77 5.74 -1.67
N VAL A 72 -12.60 5.17 -2.02
CA VAL A 72 -11.29 5.78 -1.76
C VAL A 72 -10.55 5.98 -3.09
N GLY A 73 -10.19 7.23 -3.42
CA GLY A 73 -9.44 7.57 -4.64
C GLY A 73 -9.83 8.93 -5.24
N LYS A 74 -9.12 9.35 -6.31
CA LYS A 74 -9.29 10.68 -6.95
C LYS A 74 -10.64 10.93 -7.64
N GLY A 75 -11.53 9.94 -7.70
CA GLY A 75 -12.88 10.06 -8.27
C GLY A 75 -14.02 9.91 -7.25
N CYS A 76 -13.70 9.82 -5.96
CA CYS A 76 -14.67 9.49 -4.93
C CYS A 76 -15.19 10.74 -4.20
N ALA A 77 -16.50 10.94 -4.18
CA ALA A 77 -17.16 12.01 -3.40
C ALA A 77 -17.61 11.54 -2.00
N GLY A 78 -16.88 10.63 -1.37
CA GLY A 78 -17.27 10.04 -0.07
C GLY A 78 -18.45 9.07 -0.12
N GLN A 79 -18.78 8.54 -1.30
CA GLN A 79 -19.87 7.59 -1.50
C GLN A 79 -19.55 6.21 -0.90
N VAL A 80 -20.57 5.47 -0.49
CA VAL A 80 -20.45 4.09 0.01
C VAL A 80 -20.94 3.13 -1.07
N TYR A 81 -20.10 2.18 -1.49
CA TYR A 81 -20.51 1.10 -2.39
C TYR A 81 -20.96 -0.09 -1.57
N THR A 82 -22.12 -0.65 -1.90
CA THR A 82 -22.62 -1.89 -1.28
C THR A 82 -22.51 -3.05 -2.25
N LEU A 83 -22.20 -4.24 -1.73
CA LEU A 83 -22.05 -5.46 -2.52
C LEU A 83 -23.31 -5.78 -3.34
N ALA A 84 -24.49 -5.49 -2.77
CA ALA A 84 -25.81 -5.77 -3.37
C ALA A 84 -26.15 -4.87 -4.56
N THR A 85 -25.72 -3.60 -4.53
CA THR A 85 -26.10 -2.61 -5.56
C THR A 85 -24.98 -2.34 -6.56
N ASN A 86 -23.72 -2.50 -6.14
CA ASN A 86 -22.54 -2.05 -6.87
C ASN A 86 -21.43 -3.10 -6.84
N THR A 87 -21.74 -4.35 -7.17
CA THR A 87 -20.83 -5.51 -6.99
C THR A 87 -19.46 -5.32 -7.64
N SER A 88 -19.39 -4.82 -8.88
CA SER A 88 -18.12 -4.63 -9.59
C SER A 88 -17.28 -3.49 -8.99
N ALA A 89 -17.89 -2.32 -8.74
CA ALA A 89 -17.22 -1.18 -8.12
C ALA A 89 -16.77 -1.47 -6.68
N TYR A 90 -17.58 -2.24 -5.94
CA TYR A 90 -17.25 -2.72 -4.61
C TYR A 90 -15.95 -3.52 -4.61
N TRP A 91 -15.86 -4.57 -5.44
CA TRP A 91 -14.66 -5.42 -5.48
C TRP A 91 -13.43 -4.70 -6.04
N ALA A 92 -13.59 -3.83 -7.03
CA ALA A 92 -12.50 -3.02 -7.54
C ALA A 92 -11.89 -2.12 -6.45
N ASN A 93 -12.75 -1.49 -5.64
CA ASN A 93 -12.32 -0.61 -4.55
C ASN A 93 -11.70 -1.40 -3.39
N VAL A 94 -12.28 -2.54 -3.01
CA VAL A 94 -11.70 -3.45 -2.00
C VAL A 94 -10.32 -3.92 -2.45
N PHE A 95 -10.18 -4.34 -3.71
CA PHE A 95 -8.92 -4.81 -4.26
C PHE A 95 -7.85 -3.70 -4.28
N PHE A 96 -8.24 -2.48 -4.66
CA PHE A 96 -7.36 -1.31 -4.60
C PHE A 96 -6.89 -1.02 -3.17
N MET A 97 -7.79 -1.05 -2.17
CA MET A 97 -7.42 -0.84 -0.77
C MET A 97 -6.49 -1.93 -0.24
N VAL A 98 -6.76 -3.20 -0.57
CA VAL A 98 -5.85 -4.31 -0.24
C VAL A 98 -4.47 -4.05 -0.84
N TRP A 99 -4.42 -3.56 -2.08
CA TRP A 99 -3.13 -3.29 -2.71
C TRP A 99 -2.38 -2.14 -2.03
N LEU A 100 -3.08 -1.08 -1.64
CA LEU A 100 -2.49 0.00 -0.84
C LEU A 100 -1.96 -0.50 0.49
N VAL A 101 -2.72 -1.32 1.22
CA VAL A 101 -2.30 -1.88 2.51
C VAL A 101 -1.00 -2.67 2.35
N LEU A 102 -0.92 -3.53 1.35
CA LEU A 102 0.30 -4.33 1.09
C LEU A 102 1.48 -3.45 0.65
N ALA A 103 1.26 -2.47 -0.22
CA ALA A 103 2.32 -1.58 -0.70
C ALA A 103 2.90 -0.71 0.43
N LEU A 104 2.03 -0.11 1.25
CA LEU A 104 2.40 0.70 2.41
C LEU A 104 3.01 -0.18 3.51
N GLY A 105 2.44 -1.35 3.77
CA GLY A 105 2.99 -2.33 4.71
C GLY A 105 4.40 -2.78 4.33
N TYR A 106 4.65 -3.01 3.05
CA TYR A 106 6.00 -3.32 2.55
C TYR A 106 6.97 -2.13 2.71
N ALA A 107 6.51 -0.89 2.49
CA ALA A 107 7.32 0.30 2.72
C ALA A 107 7.72 0.46 4.20
N LEU A 108 6.77 0.22 5.12
CA LEU A 108 7.03 0.19 6.56
C LEU A 108 8.03 -0.90 6.91
N TYR A 109 7.84 -2.12 6.38
CA TYR A 109 8.76 -3.24 6.58
C TYR A 109 10.20 -2.91 6.16
N VAL A 110 10.38 -2.39 4.93
CA VAL A 110 11.70 -2.01 4.42
C VAL A 110 12.33 -0.94 5.29
N THR A 111 11.56 0.07 5.70
CA THR A 111 12.02 1.16 6.56
C THR A 111 12.49 0.64 7.92
N LEU A 112 11.68 -0.19 8.60
CA LEU A 112 12.04 -0.80 9.88
C LEU A 112 13.31 -1.65 9.77
N LYS A 113 13.43 -2.43 8.69
CA LYS A 113 14.59 -3.29 8.46
C LYS A 113 15.87 -2.50 8.17
N ILE A 114 15.77 -1.28 7.66
CA ILE A 114 16.92 -0.38 7.49
C ILE A 114 17.28 0.25 8.84
N TRP A 115 16.31 0.80 9.58
CA TRP A 115 16.57 1.47 10.86
C TRP A 115 17.11 0.54 11.93
N PHE A 116 16.67 -0.71 11.96
CA PHE A 116 17.14 -1.72 12.93
C PHE A 116 18.22 -2.65 12.38
N ARG A 117 18.85 -2.28 11.27
CA ARG A 117 20.00 -3.01 10.75
C ARG A 117 21.19 -2.78 11.68
N LYS A 118 21.77 -3.89 12.15
CA LYS A 118 23.05 -3.88 12.89
C LYS A 118 24.21 -3.92 11.91
#